data_AF-A0A6P1GBA7-F1
#
_entry.id   AF-A0A6P1GBA7-F1
#
_cell.length_a   1.000
_cell.length_b   1.000
_cell.length_c   1.000
_cell.angle_alpha   90.00
_cell.angle_beta   90.00
_cell.angle_gamma   90.00
#
_symmetry.space_group_name_H-M   'P 1'
#
loop_
_entity.id
_entity.type
_entity.pdbx_description
1 polymer ?
#
loop_
_entity_poly.entity_id
_entity_poly.type
_entity_poly.pdbx_seq_one_letter_code
_entity_poly.pdbx_strand_id
1 'polypeptide(L)'
;MMQGTSIMEAASVAFDPAAWLARYVELGGGYTVSPAGSCLHWSLRITEQERQALTAHERPLRRDLALRGAVKDYLASLVAQEARDGE
;
A
#
# COMPACT_ATOMS: atom_id res chain seq x y z
N MET A 1 -6.10 -25.63 34.84
CA MET A 1 -5.32 -25.51 33.58
C MET A 1 -6.32 -25.23 32.47
N MET A 2 -6.44 -23.99 32.02
CA MET A 2 -7.33 -23.62 30.91
C MET A 2 -6.45 -23.11 29.77
N GLN A 3 -6.18 -23.97 28.80
CA GLN A 3 -5.61 -23.55 27.51
C GLN A 3 -6.76 -23.02 26.67
N GLY A 4 -6.89 -21.69 26.63
CA GLY A 4 -7.70 -21.01 25.63
C GLY A 4 -6.94 -21.02 24.32
N THR A 5 -7.35 -21.88 23.39
CA THR A 5 -6.94 -21.85 21.99
C THR A 5 -7.46 -20.55 21.37
N SER A 6 -6.66 -19.48 21.41
CA SER A 6 -6.83 -18.35 20.49
C SER A 6 -6.45 -18.82 19.09
N ILE A 7 -7.37 -19.52 18.44
CA ILE A 7 -7.37 -19.61 16.98
C ILE A 7 -7.69 -18.19 16.55
N MET A 8 -6.61 -17.47 16.23
CA MET A 8 -6.60 -16.17 15.60
C MET A 8 -7.59 -16.26 14.45
N GLU A 9 -8.78 -15.69 14.67
CA GLU A 9 -9.81 -15.51 13.67
C GLU A 9 -9.12 -14.69 12.59
N ALA A 10 -8.62 -15.39 11.57
CA ALA A 10 -8.22 -14.80 10.31
C ALA A 10 -9.53 -14.36 9.65
N ALA A 11 -10.16 -13.34 10.26
CA ALA A 11 -11.06 -12.46 9.56
C ALA A 11 -10.36 -12.18 8.24
N SER A 12 -11.04 -12.53 7.16
CA SER A 12 -10.57 -12.24 5.81
C SER A 12 -10.48 -10.72 5.74
N VAL A 13 -9.34 -10.18 6.17
CA VAL A 13 -9.10 -8.74 6.25
C VAL A 13 -9.29 -8.26 4.82
N ALA A 14 -10.38 -7.54 4.62
CA ALA A 14 -10.61 -6.85 3.36
C ALA A 14 -9.35 -6.03 3.09
N PHE A 15 -8.83 -6.13 1.88
CA PHE A 15 -7.65 -5.39 1.51
C PHE A 15 -7.90 -3.89 1.68
N ASP A 16 -7.15 -3.26 2.57
CA ASP A 16 -7.23 -1.83 2.83
C ASP A 16 -6.11 -1.10 2.07
N PRO A 17 -6.43 -0.33 1.02
CA PRO A 17 -5.42 0.33 0.19
C PRO A 17 -4.66 1.43 0.94
N ALA A 18 -5.29 2.07 1.93
CA ALA A 18 -4.67 3.11 2.75
C ALA A 18 -3.57 2.53 3.66
N ALA A 19 -3.90 1.46 4.40
CA ALA A 19 -2.96 0.74 5.25
C ALA A 19 -1.84 0.10 4.43
N TRP A 20 -2.16 -0.45 3.25
CA TRP A 20 -1.15 -0.98 2.34
C TRP A 20 -0.17 0.11 1.89
N LEU A 21 -0.66 1.29 1.51
CA LEU A 21 0.15 2.41 1.06
C LEU A 21 1.00 2.99 2.19
N ALA A 22 0.42 3.16 3.39
CA ALA A 22 1.15 3.60 4.58
C ALA A 22 2.32 2.65 4.86
N ARG A 23 2.07 1.33 4.83
CA ARG A 23 3.13 0.33 5.03
C ARG A 23 4.18 0.37 3.93
N TYR A 24 3.79 0.60 2.68
CA TYR A 24 4.73 0.75 1.57
C TYR A 24 5.68 1.95 1.80
N VAL A 25 5.17 3.07 2.31
CA VAL A 25 5.98 4.25 2.64
C VAL A 25 6.92 3.98 3.82
N GLU A 26 6.45 3.31 4.88
CA GLU A 26 7.29 2.92 6.02
C GLU A 26 8.48 2.03 5.62
N LEU A 27 8.32 1.22 4.58
CA LEU A 27 9.37 0.36 4.04
C LEU A 27 10.40 1.11 3.17
N GLY A 28 10.31 2.44 3.08
CA GLY A 28 11.19 3.28 2.25
C GLY A 28 10.67 3.50 0.83
N GLY A 29 9.41 3.10 0.57
CA GLY A 29 8.69 3.45 -0.64
C GLY A 29 8.24 4.90 -0.63
N GLY A 30 7.88 5.40 -1.80
CA GLY A 30 7.23 6.69 -1.99
C GLY A 30 6.21 6.59 -3.11
N TYR A 31 5.31 7.56 -3.14
CA TYR A 31 4.37 7.66 -4.25
C TYR A 31 4.26 9.12 -4.67
N THR A 32 4.01 9.31 -5.95
CA THR A 32 3.65 10.60 -6.52
C THR A 32 2.24 10.49 -7.06
N VAL A 33 1.42 11.48 -6.72
CA VAL A 33 0.06 11.66 -7.22
C VAL A 33 0.03 12.96 -8.03
N SER A 34 -0.54 12.90 -9.22
CA SER A 34 -0.67 14.05 -10.12
C SER A 34 -1.95 13.93 -10.94
N PRO A 35 -2.45 15.04 -11.52
CA PRO A 35 -3.61 14.98 -12.43
C PRO A 35 -3.39 14.07 -13.64
N ALA A 36 -2.14 13.86 -14.05
CA ALA A 36 -1.78 12.98 -15.16
C ALA A 36 -1.71 11.49 -14.76
N GLY A 37 -1.68 11.19 -13.45
CA GLY A 37 -1.63 9.82 -12.93
C GLY A 37 -0.88 9.69 -11.61
N SER A 38 -0.84 8.45 -11.11
CA SER A 38 -0.19 8.06 -9.86
C SER A 38 0.90 7.02 -10.10
N CYS A 39 2.06 7.19 -9.46
CA CYS A 39 3.18 6.27 -9.56
C CYS A 39 3.74 5.92 -8.18
N LEU A 40 4.01 4.63 -7.95
CA LEU A 40 4.82 4.17 -6.84
C LEU A 40 6.30 4.21 -7.26
N HIS A 41 7.17 4.62 -6.35
CA HIS A 41 8.60 4.66 -6.54
C HIS A 41 9.32 4.33 -5.22
N TRP A 42 10.62 4.09 -5.27
CA TRP A 42 11.48 4.00 -4.08
C TRP A 42 12.87 4.54 -4.41
N SER A 43 13.61 4.98 -3.39
CA SER A 43 14.93 5.55 -3.58
C SER A 43 15.93 4.50 -4.07
N LEU A 44 16.90 4.89 -4.90
CA LEU A 44 18.02 4.02 -5.28
C LEU A 44 19.01 3.79 -4.12
N ARG A 45 18.90 4.59 -3.05
CA ARG A 45 19.79 4.54 -1.87
C ARG A 45 19.28 3.62 -0.76
N ILE A 46 18.17 2.90 -0.96
CA ILE A 46 17.68 1.92 0.01
C ILE A 46 18.63 0.72 0.09
N THR A 47 18.70 0.13 1.28
CA THR A 47 19.43 -1.13 1.51
C THR A 47 18.78 -2.28 0.73
N GLU A 48 19.56 -3.35 0.51
CA GLU A 48 19.03 -4.54 -0.16
C GLU A 48 17.88 -5.19 0.63
N GLN A 49 17.90 -5.10 1.97
CA GLN A 49 16.81 -5.59 2.81
C GLN A 49 15.51 -4.81 2.58
N GLU A 50 15.57 -3.48 2.52
CA GLU A 50 14.41 -2.63 2.22
C GLU A 50 13.86 -2.91 0.81
N ARG A 51 14.75 -3.06 -0.18
CA ARG A 51 14.36 -3.44 -1.54
C ARG A 51 13.60 -4.76 -1.58
N GLN A 52 14.08 -5.77 -0.86
CA GLN A 52 13.41 -7.07 -0.78
C GLN A 52 12.06 -6.96 -0.07
N ALA A 53 11.98 -6.18 1.01
CA ALA A 53 10.72 -5.93 1.72
C ALA A 53 9.69 -5.24 0.83
N LEU A 54 10.08 -4.19 0.09
CA LEU A 54 9.23 -3.50 -0.87
C LEU A 54 8.77 -4.42 -2.00
N THR A 55 9.68 -5.21 -2.56
CA THR A 55 9.35 -6.18 -3.63
C THR A 55 8.39 -7.27 -3.14
N ALA A 56 8.55 -7.73 -1.90
CA ALA A 56 7.61 -8.67 -1.28
C ALA A 56 6.24 -8.02 -1.02
N HIS A 57 6.23 -6.76 -0.59
CA HIS A 57 5.02 -5.97 -0.31
C HIS A 57 4.21 -5.65 -1.58
N GLU A 58 4.87 -5.44 -2.72
CA GLU A 58 4.23 -5.24 -4.03
C GLU A 58 3.71 -6.53 -4.69
N ARG A 59 4.22 -7.69 -4.28
CA ARG A 59 3.85 -8.99 -4.86
C ARG A 59 2.33 -9.23 -4.94
N PRO A 60 1.51 -8.94 -3.91
CA PRO A 60 0.05 -9.07 -4.02
C PRO A 60 -0.55 -8.21 -5.14
N LEU A 61 -0.11 -6.95 -5.29
CA LEU A 61 -0.61 -6.06 -6.36
C LEU A 61 -0.21 -6.55 -7.77
N ARG A 62 0.92 -7.24 -7.89
CA ARG A 62 1.35 -7.84 -9.17
C ARG A 62 0.54 -9.09 -9.53
N ARG A 63 0.03 -9.80 -8.53
CA ARG A 63 -0.74 -11.04 -8.73
C ARG A 63 -2.24 -10.78 -8.88
N ASP A 64 -2.74 -9.71 -8.27
CA ASP A 64 -4.16 -9.41 -8.21
C ASP A 64 -4.46 -7.99 -8.73
N LEU A 65 -5.11 -7.94 -9.90
CA LEU A 65 -5.48 -6.69 -10.55
C LEU A 65 -6.55 -5.92 -9.78
N ALA A 66 -7.39 -6.59 -8.98
CA ALA A 66 -8.39 -5.92 -8.15
C ALA A 66 -7.71 -5.15 -7.02
N LEU A 67 -6.69 -5.73 -6.38
CA LEU A 67 -5.89 -5.03 -5.35
C LEU A 67 -5.15 -3.84 -5.95
N ARG A 68 -4.56 -4.03 -7.14
CA ARG A 68 -3.91 -2.93 -7.87
C ARG A 68 -4.89 -1.82 -8.22
N GLY A 69 -6.10 -2.18 -8.66
CA GLY A 69 -7.20 -1.26 -8.90
C GLY A 69 -7.53 -0.45 -7.64
N ALA A 70 -7.78 -1.13 -6.52
CA ALA A 70 -8.11 -0.50 -5.24
C ALA A 70 -7.05 0.51 -4.78
N VAL A 71 -5.75 0.19 -4.89
CA VAL A 71 -4.66 1.14 -4.57
C VAL A 71 -4.66 2.33 -5.53
N LYS A 72 -4.87 2.10 -6.83
CA LYS A 72 -4.94 3.17 -7.82
C LYS A 72 -6.13 4.10 -7.58
N ASP A 73 -7.32 3.55 -7.31
CA ASP A 73 -8.53 4.32 -6.99
C ASP A 73 -8.34 5.12 -5.69
N TYR A 74 -7.70 4.53 -4.68
CA TYR A 74 -7.34 5.24 -3.46
C TYR A 74 -6.39 6.42 -3.75
N LEU A 75 -5.30 6.20 -4.50
CA LEU A 75 -4.38 7.27 -4.89
C LEU A 75 -5.07 8.37 -5.71
N ALA A 76 -6.01 8.02 -6.59
CA ALA A 76 -6.80 8.99 -7.34
C ALA A 76 -7.74 9.81 -6.43
N SER A 77 -8.30 9.19 -5.39
CA SER A 77 -9.11 9.90 -4.39
C SER A 77 -8.28 10.92 -3.60
N LEU A 78 -7.01 10.63 -3.32
CA LEU A 78 -6.09 11.59 -2.69
C LEU A 78 -5.84 12.80 -3.59
N VAL A 79 -5.63 12.62 -4.90
CA VAL A 79 -5.50 13.74 -5.86
C VAL A 79 -6.74 14.64 -5.81
N ALA A 80 -7.93 14.04 -5.82
CA ALA A 80 -9.18 14.79 -5.81
C ALA A 80 -9.38 15.57 -4.50
N GLN A 81 -8.82 15.09 -3.38
CA GLN A 81 -8.84 15.78 -2.10
C GLN A 81 -7.82 16.93 -2.07
N GLU A 82 -6.57 16.70 -2.49
CA GLU A 82 -5.54 17.75 -2.53
C GLU A 82 -5.89 18.90 -3.48
N ALA A 83 -6.58 18.61 -4.59
CA ALA A 83 -7.09 19.64 -5.49
C ALA A 83 -8.21 20.50 -4.87
N ARG A 84 -8.90 20.02 -3.83
CA ARG A 84 -9.97 20.74 -3.13
C ARG A 84 -9.49 21.53 -1.92
N ASP A 85 -8.46 21.03 -1.23
CA ASP A 85 -7.85 21.72 -0.08
C ASP A 85 -6.88 22.84 -0.51
N GLY A 86 -6.48 22.88 -1.79
CA GLY A 86 -5.60 23.90 -2.37
C GLY A 86 -6.30 25.07 -3.07
N GLU A 87 -7.63 25.16 -3.00
CA GLU A 87 -8.44 26.24 -3.60
C GLU A 87 -8.83 27.33 -2.58
#